data_AF-A0A3M3QWN8-F1
#
_entry.id   AF-A0A3M3QWN8-F1
#
_cell.length_a   1.000
_cell.length_b   1.000
_cell.length_c   1.000
_cell.angle_alpha   90.00
_cell.angle_beta   90.00
_cell.angle_gamma   90.00
#
_symmetry.space_group_name_H-M   'P 1'
#
loop_
_entity.id
_entity.type
_entity.pdbx_description
1 polymer ?
#
loop_
_entity_poly.entity_id
_entity_poly.type
_entity_poly.pdbx_seq_one_letter_code
_entity_poly.pdbx_strand_id
1 'polypeptide(L)'
;MPLAAPPLMREHRLYQADFLLRGYGFTAGELLSGPGDLALDIDPKLAWALGNRQVFPLDLNNADPALIARVPGIGIRTTQRLVELRKQRRIRYEDLTRMRCVLAKAKPFIITSDYHPPHAETTSEFLHHQLRDRPQPQQMGLWG
;
A
#
# COMPACT_ATOMS: atom_id res chain seq x y z
N MET A 1 -30.70 22.84 0.79
CA MET A 1 -29.68 22.25 -0.09
C MET A 1 -29.52 20.80 0.33
N PRO A 2 -30.02 19.81 -0.41
CA PRO A 2 -29.87 18.42 0.02
C PRO A 2 -28.38 18.06 -0.08
N LEU A 3 -27.81 17.54 1.02
CA LEU A 3 -26.45 17.03 1.03
C LEU A 3 -26.36 15.93 -0.03
N ALA A 4 -25.57 16.17 -1.08
CA ALA A 4 -25.19 15.14 -2.02
C ALA A 4 -24.68 13.93 -1.22
N ALA A 5 -25.12 12.72 -1.59
CA ALA A 5 -24.61 11.50 -0.98
C ALA A 5 -23.08 11.57 -0.98
N PRO A 6 -22.41 11.27 0.15
CA PRO A 6 -20.96 11.23 0.18
C PRO A 6 -20.49 10.39 -0.99
N PRO A 7 -19.52 10.85 -1.80
CA PRO A 7 -19.04 10.06 -2.92
C PRO A 7 -18.61 8.70 -2.36
N LEU A 8 -19.07 7.59 -2.94
CA LEU A 8 -18.81 6.21 -2.47
C LEU A 8 -17.33 5.95 -2.12
N MET A 9 -16.43 6.68 -2.78
CA MET A 9 -14.99 6.67 -2.50
C MET A 9 -14.60 7.23 -1.13
N ARG A 10 -15.25 8.28 -0.62
CA ARG A 10 -14.94 8.85 0.69
C ARG A 10 -15.24 7.85 1.81
N GLU A 11 -16.39 7.17 1.75
CA GLU A 11 -16.72 6.10 2.70
C GLU A 11 -15.75 4.94 2.62
N HIS A 12 -15.45 4.46 1.41
CA HIS A 12 -14.47 3.39 1.21
C HIS A 12 -13.09 3.76 1.78
N ARG A 13 -12.63 5.00 1.57
CA ARG A 13 -11.35 5.48 2.13
C ARG A 13 -11.36 5.58 3.65
N LEU A 14 -12.49 5.99 4.26
CA LEU A 14 -12.62 6.00 5.71
C LEU A 14 -12.51 4.59 6.30
N TYR A 15 -13.15 3.59 5.69
CA TYR A 15 -13.00 2.20 6.13
C TYR A 15 -11.57 1.67 5.95
N GLN A 16 -10.91 2.01 4.85
CA GLN A 16 -9.50 1.65 4.65
C GLN A 16 -8.61 2.31 5.72
N ALA A 17 -8.77 3.61 5.96
CA ALA A 17 -8.02 4.34 6.97
C ALA A 17 -8.24 3.76 8.37
N ASP A 18 -9.49 3.48 8.75
CA ASP A 18 -9.82 2.86 10.03
C ASP A 18 -9.14 1.49 10.22
N PHE A 19 -9.12 0.66 9.18
CA PHE A 19 -8.42 -0.63 9.22
C PHE A 19 -6.91 -0.46 9.43
N LEU A 20 -6.31 0.59 8.85
CA LEU A 20 -4.89 0.93 9.05
C LEU A 20 -4.60 1.44 10.47
N LEU A 21 -5.48 2.26 11.03
CA LEU A 21 -5.35 2.74 12.40
C LEU A 21 -5.40 1.57 13.40
N ARG A 22 -6.38 0.66 13.26
CA ARG A 22 -6.56 -0.46 14.20
C ARG A 22 -5.53 -1.57 14.01
N GLY A 23 -5.23 -1.93 12.76
CA GLY A 23 -4.45 -3.13 12.46
C GLY A 23 -2.96 -2.87 12.25
N TYR A 24 -2.60 -1.71 11.71
CA TYR A 24 -1.25 -1.44 11.19
C TYR A 24 -0.48 -0.41 12.01
N GLY A 25 -1.09 0.14 13.07
CA GLY A 25 -0.45 1.14 13.92
C GLY A 25 -0.18 2.46 13.20
N PHE A 26 -0.99 2.80 12.20
CA PHE A 26 -0.96 4.14 11.61
C PHE A 26 -1.59 5.14 12.58
N THR A 27 -1.16 6.39 12.48
CA THR A 27 -1.84 7.53 13.11
C THR A 27 -2.65 8.31 12.09
N ALA A 28 -3.66 9.05 12.53
CA ALA A 28 -4.47 9.88 11.64
C ALA A 28 -3.59 10.88 10.86
N GLY A 29 -2.61 11.50 11.52
CA GLY A 29 -1.68 12.44 10.88
C GLY A 29 -0.86 11.84 9.75
N GLU A 30 -0.59 10.53 9.77
CA GLU A 30 0.14 9.84 8.71
C GLU A 30 -0.71 9.54 7.47
N LEU A 31 -2.02 9.42 7.64
CA LEU A 31 -2.94 9.04 6.56
C LEU A 31 -3.52 10.25 5.82
N LEU A 32 -3.49 11.42 6.45
CA LEU A 32 -4.02 12.65 5.88
C LEU A 32 -3.02 13.26 4.89
N SER A 33 -3.50 13.60 3.69
CA SER A 33 -2.69 14.24 2.63
C SER A 33 -2.75 15.78 2.67
N GLY A 34 -3.50 16.33 3.62
CA GLY A 34 -3.75 17.76 3.84
C GLY A 34 -4.60 17.97 5.09
N PRO A 35 -5.04 19.20 5.39
CA PRO A 35 -5.84 19.49 6.59
C PRO A 35 -7.20 18.77 6.55
N GLY A 36 -7.25 17.58 7.14
CA GLY A 36 -8.48 16.81 7.38
C GLY A 36 -8.97 15.93 6.24
N ASP A 37 -8.26 15.82 5.12
CA ASP A 37 -8.68 15.00 3.97
C ASP A 37 -7.74 13.83 3.63
N LEU A 38 -8.37 12.68 3.33
CA LEU A 38 -7.74 11.48 2.80
C LEU A 38 -7.61 11.58 1.27
N ALA A 39 -6.54 11.04 0.70
CA ALA A 39 -6.43 10.87 -0.74
C ALA A 39 -7.54 9.94 -1.25
N LEU A 40 -8.30 10.40 -2.25
CA LEU A 40 -9.45 9.65 -2.78
C LEU A 40 -9.07 8.77 -3.98
N ASP A 41 -7.99 9.10 -4.68
CA ASP A 41 -7.53 8.47 -5.92
C ASP A 41 -6.45 7.39 -5.73
N ILE A 42 -5.79 7.36 -4.58
CA ILE A 42 -4.80 6.36 -4.21
C ILE A 42 -5.12 5.70 -2.86
N ASP A 43 -4.67 4.46 -2.70
CA ASP A 43 -4.73 3.74 -1.43
C ASP A 43 -3.95 4.48 -0.32
N PRO A 44 -4.46 4.54 0.93
CA PRO A 44 -3.79 5.29 1.99
C PRO A 44 -2.38 4.78 2.35
N LYS A 45 -2.08 3.48 2.22
CA LYS A 45 -0.69 3.01 2.39
C LYS A 45 0.20 3.46 1.26
N LEU A 46 -0.32 3.45 0.02
CA LEU A 46 0.40 3.99 -1.12
C LEU A 46 0.68 5.48 -0.93
N ALA A 47 -0.32 6.26 -0.50
CA ALA A 47 -0.14 7.68 -0.18
C ALA A 47 0.98 7.90 0.83
N TRP A 48 0.95 7.14 1.94
CA TRP A 48 2.00 7.19 2.95
C TRP A 48 3.37 6.80 2.39
N ALA A 49 3.46 5.73 1.59
CA ALA A 49 4.72 5.26 1.03
C ALA A 49 5.34 6.24 0.01
N LEU A 50 4.50 6.94 -0.74
CA LEU A 50 4.91 8.00 -1.66
C LEU A 50 5.36 9.27 -0.92
N GLY A 51 4.75 9.58 0.24
CA GLY A 51 5.18 10.68 1.11
C GLY A 51 6.44 10.37 1.94
N ASN A 52 6.76 9.09 2.15
CA ASN A 52 7.88 8.64 2.98
C ASN A 52 8.96 7.91 2.18
N ARG A 53 9.35 8.45 1.02
CA ARG A 53 10.32 7.78 0.13
C ARG A 53 11.71 7.63 0.74
N GLN A 54 12.07 8.43 1.74
CA GLN A 54 13.31 8.29 2.49
C GLN A 54 13.47 6.95 3.21
N VAL A 55 12.37 6.23 3.46
CA VAL A 55 12.36 4.90 4.10
C VAL A 55 12.40 3.77 3.06
N PHE A 56 12.20 4.07 1.77
CA PHE A 56 12.06 3.10 0.70
C PHE A 56 13.19 3.20 -0.32
N PRO A 57 13.65 2.08 -0.91
CA PRO A 57 13.09 0.73 -0.75
C PRO A 57 13.54 0.00 0.52
N LEU A 58 12.71 -0.93 0.98
CA LEU A 58 12.90 -1.64 2.25
C LEU A 58 13.45 -3.06 2.03
N ASP A 59 14.60 -3.41 2.62
CA ASP A 59 15.10 -4.79 2.63
C ASP A 59 14.27 -5.66 3.57
N LEU A 60 13.46 -6.56 3.01
CA LEU A 60 12.55 -7.41 3.76
C LEU A 60 13.26 -8.37 4.74
N ASN A 61 14.54 -8.67 4.52
CA ASN A 61 15.30 -9.52 5.44
C ASN A 61 15.71 -8.79 6.72
N ASN A 62 15.94 -7.48 6.63
CA ASN A 62 16.53 -6.68 7.71
C ASN A 62 15.54 -5.70 8.35
N ALA A 63 14.48 -5.33 7.64
CA ALA A 63 13.57 -4.29 8.08
C ALA A 63 12.73 -4.64 9.31
N ASP A 64 12.30 -3.60 10.01
CA ASP A 64 11.33 -3.72 11.10
C ASP A 64 9.98 -4.28 10.58
N PRO A 65 9.38 -5.28 11.25
CA PRO A 65 8.06 -5.78 10.91
C PRO A 65 6.98 -4.70 10.74
N ALA A 66 6.99 -3.66 11.58
CA ALA A 66 6.04 -2.56 11.51
C ALA A 66 6.19 -1.77 10.20
N LEU A 67 7.43 -1.58 9.72
CA LEU A 67 7.69 -0.95 8.42
C LEU A 67 7.28 -1.85 7.25
N ILE A 68 7.52 -3.16 7.34
CA ILE A 68 7.07 -4.11 6.31
C ILE A 68 5.55 -4.08 6.16
N ALA A 69 4.80 -3.96 7.27
CA ALA A 69 3.34 -3.85 7.24
C ALA A 69 2.83 -2.57 6.55
N ARG A 70 3.66 -1.53 6.46
CA ARG A 70 3.37 -0.25 5.81
C ARG A 70 3.64 -0.27 4.30
N VAL A 71 4.31 -1.31 3.78
CA VAL A 71 4.55 -1.49 2.34
C VAL A 71 3.21 -1.67 1.59
N PRO A 72 2.95 -0.89 0.53
CA PRO A 72 1.76 -1.07 -0.31
C PRO A 72 1.69 -2.48 -0.91
N GLY A 73 0.54 -3.14 -0.81
CA GLY A 73 0.36 -4.50 -1.34
C GLY A 73 0.86 -5.64 -0.44
N ILE A 74 1.39 -5.33 0.75
CA ILE A 74 1.69 -6.28 1.83
C ILE A 74 0.73 -6.04 3.00
N GLY A 75 0.11 -7.11 3.52
CA GLY A 75 -0.80 -7.05 4.67
C GLY A 75 -0.19 -7.64 5.94
N ILE A 76 -0.77 -7.35 7.12
CA ILE A 76 -0.25 -7.82 8.43
C ILE A 76 0.02 -9.32 8.47
N ARG A 77 -0.92 -10.14 7.99
CA ARG A 77 -0.76 -11.60 8.00
C ARG A 77 0.43 -12.04 7.15
N THR A 78 0.65 -11.37 6.02
CA THR A 78 1.80 -11.59 5.15
C THR A 78 3.09 -11.12 5.82
N THR A 79 3.07 -9.94 6.47
CA THR A 79 4.20 -9.43 7.25
C THR A 79 4.63 -10.44 8.32
N GLN A 80 3.69 -10.98 9.10
CA GLN A 80 3.98 -12.01 10.09
C GLN A 80 4.64 -13.23 9.44
N ARG A 81 4.07 -13.75 8.35
CA ARG A 81 4.66 -14.87 7.60
C ARG A 81 6.07 -14.58 7.09
N LEU A 82 6.35 -13.35 6.63
CA LEU A 82 7.69 -12.94 6.20
C LEU A 82 8.67 -12.91 7.37
N VAL A 83 8.25 -12.40 8.53
CA VAL A 83 9.05 -12.35 9.75
C VAL A 83 9.38 -13.75 10.27
N GLU A 84 8.44 -14.68 10.19
CA GLU A 84 8.70 -16.09 10.47
C GLU A 84 9.64 -16.71 9.43
N LEU A 85 9.44 -16.42 8.15
CA LEU A 85 10.24 -16.97 7.07
C LEU A 85 11.71 -16.54 7.16
N ARG A 86 12.00 -15.26 7.47
CA ARG A 86 13.38 -14.75 7.59
C ARG A 86 14.19 -15.43 8.70
N LYS A 87 13.53 -16.02 9.70
CA LYS A 87 14.19 -16.83 10.75
C LYS A 87 14.71 -18.17 10.21
N GLN A 88 14.12 -18.66 9.13
CA GLN A 88 14.43 -19.97 8.53
C GLN A 88 15.34 -19.84 7.31
N ARG A 89 15.09 -18.83 6.48
CA ARG A 89 15.87 -18.57 5.26
C ARG A 89 15.72 -17.13 4.82
N ARG A 90 16.62 -16.67 3.94
CA ARG A 90 16.46 -15.35 3.33
C ARG A 90 15.23 -15.29 2.42
N ILE A 91 14.47 -14.21 2.53
CA ILE A 91 13.28 -13.94 1.71
C ILE A 91 13.72 -13.68 0.28
N ARG A 92 13.03 -14.35 -0.64
CA ARG A 92 13.17 -14.20 -2.09
C ARG A 92 11.91 -13.59 -2.70
N TYR A 93 12.03 -13.09 -3.91
CA TYR A 93 10.92 -12.50 -4.65
C TYR A 93 9.78 -13.51 -4.90
N GLU A 94 10.14 -14.78 -5.15
CA GLU A 94 9.17 -15.85 -5.33
C GLU A 94 8.30 -16.09 -4.07
N ASP A 95 8.84 -15.85 -2.87
CA ASP A 95 8.11 -16.04 -1.62
C ASP A 95 6.92 -15.08 -1.53
N LEU A 96 7.12 -13.85 -1.96
CA LEU A 96 6.09 -12.82 -1.99
C LEU A 96 4.97 -13.19 -2.96
N THR A 97 5.32 -13.83 -4.08
CA THR A 97 4.37 -14.34 -5.07
C THR A 97 3.53 -15.47 -4.46
N ARG A 98 4.17 -16.43 -3.80
CA ARG A 98 3.51 -17.55 -3.12
C ARG A 98 2.60 -17.09 -1.98
N MET A 99 2.97 -16.02 -1.29
CA MET A 99 2.16 -15.41 -0.22
C MET A 99 1.04 -14.50 -0.74
N ARG A 100 0.82 -14.43 -2.07
CA ARG A 100 -0.22 -13.62 -2.72
C ARG A 100 -0.12 -12.12 -2.41
N CYS A 101 1.10 -11.59 -2.30
CA CYS A 101 1.30 -10.15 -2.20
C CYS A 101 0.85 -9.47 -3.50
N VAL A 102 0.36 -8.23 -3.41
CA VAL A 102 0.05 -7.42 -4.61
C VAL A 102 1.34 -6.81 -5.14
N LEU A 103 2.13 -7.62 -5.86
CA LEU A 103 3.48 -7.26 -6.31
C LEU A 103 3.50 -6.04 -7.22
N ALA A 104 2.42 -5.78 -7.98
CA ALA A 104 2.30 -4.57 -8.79
C ALA A 104 2.44 -3.30 -7.96
N LYS A 105 1.94 -3.30 -6.71
CA LYS A 105 2.06 -2.17 -5.77
C LYS A 105 3.34 -2.26 -4.93
N ALA A 106 3.78 -3.46 -4.56
CA ALA A 106 4.90 -3.64 -3.63
C ALA A 106 6.29 -3.48 -4.27
N LYS A 107 6.45 -3.87 -5.55
CA LYS A 107 7.74 -3.89 -6.27
C LYS A 107 8.61 -2.63 -6.08
N PRO A 108 8.09 -1.40 -6.20
CA PRO A 108 8.92 -0.19 -6.08
C PRO A 108 9.48 0.04 -4.67
N PHE A 109 8.92 -0.62 -3.66
CA PHE A 109 9.14 -0.31 -2.25
C PHE A 109 9.94 -1.39 -1.51
N ILE A 110 10.35 -2.49 -2.17
CA ILE A 110 10.94 -3.65 -1.48
C ILE A 110 12.23 -4.12 -2.14
N ILE A 111 13.12 -4.66 -1.32
CA ILE A 111 14.30 -5.43 -1.71
C ILE A 111 14.15 -6.84 -1.12
N THR A 112 14.46 -7.85 -1.93
CA THR A 112 14.64 -9.24 -1.48
C THR A 112 16.04 -9.71 -1.85
N SER A 113 16.39 -10.94 -1.46
CA SER A 113 17.74 -11.48 -1.72
C SER A 113 18.11 -11.56 -3.20
N ASP A 114 17.11 -11.64 -4.07
CA ASP A 114 17.23 -11.84 -5.51
C ASP A 114 16.46 -10.79 -6.32
N TYR A 115 15.95 -9.73 -5.67
CA TYR A 115 15.26 -8.64 -6.36
C TYR A 115 15.62 -7.29 -5.73
N HIS A 116 16.01 -6.38 -6.61
CA HIS A 116 16.16 -4.97 -6.31
C HIS A 116 15.26 -4.18 -7.28
N PRO A 117 14.54 -3.14 -6.82
CA PRO A 117 13.72 -2.35 -7.71
C PRO A 117 14.62 -1.62 -8.71
N PRO A 118 14.40 -1.75 -10.03
CA PRO A 118 15.20 -1.07 -11.06
C PRO A 118 15.06 0.46 -11.02
N HIS A 119 14.12 0.94 -10.22
CA HIS A 119 13.57 2.28 -10.24
C HIS A 119 13.45 2.82 -8.80
N ALA A 120 14.41 2.48 -7.93
CA ALA A 120 14.43 2.96 -6.56
C ALA A 120 14.41 4.50 -6.49
N GLU A 121 14.96 5.19 -7.49
CA GLU A 121 15.01 6.65 -7.64
C GLU A 121 13.78 7.26 -8.35
N THR A 122 12.80 6.46 -8.78
CA THR A 122 11.61 7.00 -9.45
C THR A 122 10.82 7.90 -8.53
N THR A 123 10.44 9.06 -9.07
CA THR A 123 9.72 10.12 -8.35
C THR A 123 8.36 9.62 -7.85
N SER A 124 7.93 10.15 -6.70
CA SER A 124 6.62 9.83 -6.13
C SER A 124 5.48 10.16 -7.09
N GLU A 125 5.60 11.22 -7.90
CA GLU A 125 4.60 11.63 -8.91
C GLU A 125 4.42 10.57 -10.00
N PHE A 126 5.50 9.99 -10.51
CA PHE A 126 5.42 8.95 -11.51
C PHE A 126 4.75 7.68 -10.93
N LEU A 127 5.18 7.26 -9.74
CA LEU A 127 4.60 6.11 -9.05
C LEU A 127 3.12 6.34 -8.72
N HIS A 128 2.75 7.56 -8.32
CA HIS A 128 1.37 7.98 -8.11
C HIS A 128 0.53 7.75 -9.37
N HIS A 129 0.97 8.28 -10.51
CA HIS A 129 0.24 8.13 -11.77
C HIS A 129 0.13 6.67 -12.24
N GLN A 130 1.17 5.86 -11.97
CA GLN A 130 1.20 4.45 -12.35
C GLN A 130 0.33 3.56 -11.45
N LEU A 131 0.30 3.84 -10.14
CA LEU A 131 -0.30 2.97 -9.12
C LEU A 131 -1.64 3.48 -8.58
N ARG A 132 -2.13 4.63 -9.04
CA ARG A 132 -3.48 5.12 -8.71
C ARG A 132 -4.55 4.10 -9.02
N ASP A 133 -5.59 4.12 -8.20
CA ASP A 133 -6.73 3.25 -8.42
C ASP A 133 -7.40 3.70 -9.73
N ARG A 134 -7.36 2.85 -10.76
CA ARG A 134 -8.13 3.12 -11.97
C ARG A 134 -9.62 3.00 -11.62
N PRO A 135 -10.46 3.96 -12.02
CA PRO A 135 -11.90 3.80 -11.81
C PRO A 135 -12.32 2.48 -12.44
N GLN A 136 -12.96 1.60 -11.66
CA GLN A 136 -13.63 0.45 -12.25
C GLN A 136 -14.58 1.00 -13.31
N PRO A 137 -14.53 0.54 -14.57
CA PRO A 137 -15.58 0.90 -15.51
C PRO A 137 -16.88 0.49 -14.84
N GLN A 138 -17.77 1.45 -14.59
CA GLN A 138 -19.14 1.15 -14.20
C GLN A 138 -19.65 0.19 -15.27
N GLN A 139 -19.81 -1.09 -14.93
CA GLN A 139 -20.63 -1.97 -15.73
C GLN A 139 -22.01 -1.34 -15.66
N MET A 140 -22.37 -0.57 -16.69
CA MET A 140 -23.75 -0.18 -16.93
C MET A 140 -24.53 -1.48 -16.99
N GLY A 141 -25.32 -1.74 -15.96
CA GLY A 141 -26.27 -2.84 -15.96
C GLY A 141 -27.22 -2.62 -17.13
N LEU A 142 -26.98 -3.35 -18.22
CA LEU A 142 -27.93 -3.50 -19.31
C LEU A 142 -29.02 -4.45 -18.81
N TRP A 143 -30.02 -3.89 -18.14
CA TRP A 143 -31.33 -4.52 -18.01
C TRP A 143 -32.20 -3.97 -19.13
N GLY A 144 -32.49 -4.82 -20.11
CA GLY A 144 -33.55 -4.67 -21.09
C GLY A 144 -34.36 -5.96 -21.12
#